data_AF-A0A1S3TAX1-F1
#
_entry.id   AF-A0A1S3TAX1-F1
#
_cell.length_a   1.000
_cell.length_b   1.000
_cell.length_c   1.000
_cell.angle_alpha   90.00
_cell.angle_beta   90.00
_cell.angle_gamma   90.00
#
_symmetry.space_group_name_H-M   'P 1'
#
loop_
_entity.id
_entity.type
_entity.pdbx_description
1 polymer ?
#
loop_
_entity_poly.entity_id
_entity_poly.type
_entity_poly.pdbx_seq_one_letter_code
_entity_poly.pdbx_strand_id
1 'polypeptide(L)'
;MKLNFKHQLGLLFVSLLLPALCFSQDSFTCSRATYYGSPDCYGNPRGACGFGEYGKTVNDGSVAGVSWLWKNGSGCGACYQVRCKIAELCDENGAYVVVTDYGEGDRTDFITSPRGYSKLGRKTYASTELLKYGVVDVEYRRVPCRYGGYNLLVKVHEHGRNPRYLAIQNVV
;
A
#
# COMPACT_ATOMS: atom_id res chain seq x y z
N MET A 1 20.48 -29.56 -32.45
CA MET A 1 20.80 -30.38 -31.25
C MET A 1 19.51 -30.90 -30.65
N LYS A 2 19.29 -32.23 -30.61
CA LYS A 2 18.12 -32.83 -29.95
C LYS A 2 18.40 -32.89 -28.44
N LEU A 3 17.58 -32.25 -27.61
CA LEU A 3 17.70 -32.35 -26.16
C LEU A 3 17.42 -33.80 -25.71
N ASN A 4 18.26 -34.32 -24.83
CA ASN A 4 18.17 -35.69 -24.29
C ASN A 4 16.85 -35.88 -23.50
N PHE A 5 16.23 -37.06 -23.59
CA PHE A 5 14.97 -37.40 -22.92
C PHE A 5 14.96 -37.10 -21.42
N LYS A 6 16.11 -37.27 -20.73
CA LYS A 6 16.26 -36.88 -19.31
C LYS A 6 16.09 -35.38 -19.06
N HIS A 7 16.55 -34.54 -20.00
CA HIS A 7 16.39 -33.08 -19.92
C HIS A 7 14.95 -32.66 -20.22
N GLN A 8 14.28 -33.36 -21.15
CA GLN A 8 12.85 -33.15 -21.42
C GLN A 8 12.01 -33.46 -20.18
N LEU A 9 12.29 -34.58 -19.50
CA LEU A 9 11.60 -34.97 -18.27
C LEU A 9 11.86 -33.98 -17.12
N GLY A 10 13.11 -33.49 -16.99
CA GLY A 10 13.49 -32.47 -16.01
C GLY A 10 12.80 -31.12 -16.25
N LEU A 11 12.74 -30.66 -17.50
CA LEU A 11 12.02 -29.44 -17.87
C LEU A 11 10.51 -29.56 -17.59
N LEU A 12 9.91 -30.71 -17.87
CA LEU A 12 8.51 -30.99 -17.56
C LEU A 12 8.25 -30.92 -16.06
N PHE A 13 9.12 -31.53 -15.25
CA PHE A 13 9.00 -31.52 -13.79
C PHE A 13 9.14 -30.12 -13.20
N VAL A 14 10.10 -29.32 -13.68
CA VAL A 14 10.26 -27.91 -13.28
C VAL A 14 9.04 -27.08 -13.69
N SER A 15 8.51 -27.28 -14.90
CA SER A 15 7.33 -26.55 -15.38
C SER A 15 6.04 -26.89 -14.62
N LEU A 16 5.91 -28.12 -14.11
CA LEU A 16 4.77 -28.54 -13.28
C LEU A 16 4.91 -28.12 -11.80
N LEU A 17 6.13 -27.95 -11.29
CA LEU A 17 6.38 -27.52 -9.92
C LEU A 17 6.35 -26.00 -9.73
N LEU A 18 6.64 -25.21 -10.77
CA LEU A 18 6.60 -23.75 -10.72
C LEU A 18 5.24 -23.17 -10.28
N PRO A 19 4.09 -23.66 -10.78
CA PRO A 19 2.76 -23.18 -10.36
C PRO A 19 2.46 -23.44 -8.88
N ALA A 20 2.98 -24.53 -8.31
CA ALA A 20 2.77 -24.88 -6.91
C ALA A 20 3.51 -23.94 -5.93
N LEU A 21 4.58 -23.29 -6.40
CA LEU A 21 5.32 -22.26 -5.65
C LEU A 21 4.69 -20.87 -5.80
N CYS A 22 3.77 -20.69 -6.75
CA CYS A 22 3.04 -19.44 -6.98
C CYS A 22 1.66 -19.41 -6.29
N PHE A 23 1.58 -19.87 -5.04
CA PHE A 23 0.49 -19.44 -4.16
C PHE A 23 0.68 -17.94 -3.89
N SER A 24 0.15 -17.09 -4.76
CA SER A 24 -0.22 -15.74 -4.36
C SER A 24 -1.21 -15.90 -3.21
N GLN A 25 -0.78 -15.62 -1.98
CA GLN A 25 -1.69 -15.57 -0.83
C GLN A 25 -2.74 -14.50 -1.11
N ASP A 26 -3.88 -14.92 -1.66
CA ASP A 26 -5.04 -14.07 -1.86
C ASP A 26 -5.92 -14.00 -0.59
N SER A 27 -5.37 -14.46 0.54
CA SER A 27 -5.99 -14.35 1.84
C SER A 27 -5.80 -12.95 2.40
N PHE A 28 -6.86 -12.40 2.99
CA PHE A 28 -6.76 -11.20 3.78
C PHE A 28 -6.09 -11.47 5.13
N THR A 29 -5.32 -10.51 5.61
CA THR A 29 -4.72 -10.47 6.95
C THR A 29 -5.54 -9.54 7.83
N CYS A 30 -5.92 -10.00 9.03
CA CYS A 30 -6.63 -9.18 10.01
C CYS A 30 -5.68 -8.16 10.66
N SER A 31 -6.17 -6.94 10.86
CA SER A 31 -5.46 -5.87 11.57
C SER A 31 -6.43 -4.78 12.02
N ARG A 32 -5.92 -3.60 12.34
CA ARG A 32 -6.69 -2.39 12.64
C ARG A 32 -6.24 -1.24 11.76
N ALA A 33 -7.16 -0.32 11.53
CA ALA A 33 -6.90 0.95 10.86
C ALA A 33 -7.37 2.12 11.72
N THR A 34 -6.62 3.21 11.64
CA THR A 34 -6.97 4.52 12.22
C THR A 34 -6.62 5.61 11.20
N TYR A 35 -6.88 6.87 11.55
CA TYR A 35 -6.48 8.02 10.75
C TYR A 35 -5.75 9.07 11.57
N TYR A 36 -4.89 9.84 10.91
CA TYR A 36 -4.24 11.01 11.50
C TYR A 36 -4.96 12.31 11.08
N GLY A 37 -4.78 13.37 11.86
CA GLY A 37 -5.32 14.70 11.53
C GLY A 37 -4.58 15.34 10.36
N SER A 38 -5.32 15.83 9.36
CA SER A 38 -4.77 16.53 8.20
C SER A 38 -5.66 17.73 7.85
N PRO A 39 -5.14 18.97 7.80
CA PRO A 39 -5.95 20.17 7.58
C PRO A 39 -6.75 20.17 6.27
N ASP A 40 -6.25 19.49 5.24
CA ASP A 40 -6.87 19.38 3.92
C ASP A 40 -7.25 17.93 3.57
N CYS A 41 -7.27 17.06 4.57
CA CYS A 41 -7.64 15.64 4.48
C CYS A 41 -6.73 14.76 3.61
N TYR A 42 -5.60 15.28 3.11
CA TYR A 42 -4.64 14.56 2.28
C TYR A 42 -3.51 13.90 3.09
N GLY A 43 -2.57 13.28 2.37
CA GLY A 43 -1.34 12.67 2.88
C GLY A 43 -0.42 13.61 3.67
N ASN A 44 0.56 13.06 4.39
CA ASN A 44 1.66 13.82 4.99
C ASN A 44 2.78 14.03 3.94
N PRO A 45 3.11 15.28 3.52
CA PRO A 45 4.17 15.52 2.55
C PRO A 45 5.58 15.20 3.09
N ARG A 46 5.72 15.05 4.41
CA ARG A 46 6.99 14.71 5.09
C ARG A 46 7.04 13.26 5.56
N GLY A 47 6.25 12.38 4.93
CA GLY A 47 6.26 10.97 5.29
C GLY A 47 7.62 10.30 5.05
N ALA A 48 7.88 9.23 5.79
CA ALA A 48 9.14 8.48 5.79
C ALA A 48 9.56 7.95 4.41
N CYS A 49 8.63 7.84 3.46
CA CYS A 49 8.94 7.45 2.08
C CYS A 49 9.56 8.57 1.23
N GLY A 50 9.58 9.83 1.69
CA GLY A 50 10.26 10.92 0.99
C GLY A 50 9.59 11.40 -0.31
N PHE A 51 8.31 11.07 -0.53
CA PHE A 51 7.57 11.43 -1.73
C PHE A 51 7.23 12.93 -1.83
N GLY A 52 7.38 13.71 -0.75
CA GLY A 52 7.07 15.15 -0.77
C GLY A 52 5.59 15.43 -1.01
N GLU A 53 5.29 16.57 -1.64
CA GLU A 53 3.93 16.96 -2.02
C GLU A 53 3.24 15.97 -2.97
N TYR A 54 4.00 15.17 -3.73
CA TYR A 54 3.40 14.12 -4.55
C TYR A 54 2.81 13.00 -3.67
N GLY A 55 3.53 12.57 -2.63
CA GLY A 55 3.04 11.56 -1.68
C GLY A 55 1.78 11.97 -0.94
N LYS A 56 1.53 13.28 -0.82
CA LYS A 56 0.32 13.81 -0.23
C LYS A 56 -0.94 13.51 -1.06
N THR A 57 -0.81 13.53 -2.38
CA THR A 57 -1.95 13.53 -3.31
C THR A 57 -2.03 12.27 -4.19
N VAL A 58 -1.00 11.42 -4.19
CA VAL A 58 -1.02 10.14 -4.88
C VAL A 58 -2.28 9.34 -4.51
N ASN A 59 -2.89 8.70 -5.51
CA ASN A 59 -4.14 7.96 -5.35
C ASN A 59 -5.27 8.83 -4.74
N ASP A 60 -5.38 10.08 -5.19
CA ASP A 60 -6.39 11.06 -4.73
C ASP A 60 -6.32 11.29 -3.19
N GLY A 61 -5.11 11.19 -2.64
CA GLY A 61 -4.84 11.32 -1.21
C GLY A 61 -5.26 10.11 -0.38
N SER A 62 -5.66 8.99 -1.00
CA SER A 62 -5.92 7.73 -0.30
C SER A 62 -4.60 7.02 -0.04
N VAL A 63 -3.96 7.42 1.07
CA VAL A 63 -2.61 7.01 1.45
C VAL A 63 -2.56 6.60 2.92
N ALA A 64 -1.50 5.89 3.30
CA ALA A 64 -1.30 5.42 4.67
C ALA A 64 0.17 5.45 5.10
N GLY A 65 0.36 5.77 6.37
CA GLY A 65 1.51 5.29 7.13
C GLY A 65 1.25 3.86 7.59
N VAL A 66 2.29 3.02 7.53
CA VAL A 66 2.19 1.62 7.95
C VAL A 66 3.29 1.23 8.91
N SER A 67 3.02 0.23 9.75
CA SER A 67 3.98 -0.28 10.74
C SER A 67 4.96 -1.27 10.09
N TRP A 68 4.87 -2.56 10.39
CA TRP A 68 5.78 -3.59 9.89
C TRP A 68 5.79 -3.73 8.35
N LEU A 69 4.71 -3.30 7.68
CA LEU A 69 4.62 -3.28 6.21
C LEU A 69 5.57 -2.26 5.56
N TRP A 70 6.10 -1.28 6.32
CA TRP A 70 7.03 -0.28 5.80
C TRP A 70 8.38 -0.90 5.41
N LYS A 71 8.78 -1.96 6.12
CA LYS A 71 9.96 -2.80 5.81
C LYS A 71 11.22 -1.97 5.51
N ASN A 72 11.56 -1.05 6.41
CA ASN A 72 12.69 -0.15 6.26
C ASN A 72 12.71 0.61 4.93
N GLY A 73 11.54 1.07 4.47
CA GLY A 73 11.36 1.80 3.23
C GLY A 73 11.05 0.94 2.01
N SER A 74 11.34 -0.36 2.02
CA SER A 74 11.05 -1.25 0.87
C SER A 74 9.54 -1.45 0.62
N GLY A 75 8.69 -1.11 1.59
CA GLY A 75 7.24 -1.08 1.44
C GLY A 75 6.68 0.21 0.84
N CYS A 76 7.49 1.25 0.66
CA CYS A 76 7.06 2.52 0.09
C CYS A 76 6.51 2.34 -1.34
N GLY A 77 5.38 2.99 -1.63
CA GLY A 77 4.68 2.86 -2.91
C GLY A 77 3.87 1.58 -3.07
N ALA A 78 3.90 0.64 -2.11
CA ALA A 78 3.05 -0.54 -2.17
C ALA A 78 1.56 -0.16 -2.00
N CYS A 79 0.68 -0.90 -2.69
CA CYS A 79 -0.76 -0.71 -2.57
C CYS A 79 -1.43 -1.86 -1.82
N TYR A 80 -2.41 -1.50 -1.01
CA TYR A 80 -3.21 -2.44 -0.24
C TYR A 80 -4.69 -2.16 -0.44
N GLN A 81 -5.48 -3.23 -0.54
CA GLN A 81 -6.91 -3.18 -0.34
C GLN A 81 -7.17 -3.40 1.15
N VAL A 82 -7.85 -2.46 1.80
CA VAL A 82 -8.17 -2.48 3.23
C VAL A 82 -9.68 -2.43 3.39
N ARG A 83 -10.27 -3.44 4.05
CA ARG A 83 -11.72 -3.57 4.25
C ARG A 83 -12.02 -3.55 5.74
N CYS A 84 -12.94 -2.70 6.17
CA CYS A 84 -13.41 -2.73 7.56
C CYS A 84 -14.46 -3.82 7.77
N LYS A 85 -14.72 -4.17 9.03
CA LYS A 85 -15.54 -5.34 9.40
C LYS A 85 -16.92 -5.01 9.99
N ILE A 86 -17.35 -3.75 9.97
CA ILE A 86 -18.67 -3.30 10.44
C ILE A 86 -19.68 -3.38 9.29
N ALA A 87 -20.48 -4.44 9.27
CA ALA A 87 -21.32 -4.82 8.13
C ALA A 87 -22.37 -3.77 7.72
N GLU A 88 -22.75 -2.83 8.57
CA GLU A 88 -23.72 -1.77 8.27
C GLU A 88 -23.06 -0.53 7.65
N LEU A 89 -21.75 -0.35 7.85
CA LEU A 89 -21.01 0.85 7.47
C LEU A 89 -20.02 0.61 6.34
N CYS A 90 -19.35 -0.55 6.35
CA CYS A 90 -18.23 -0.82 5.47
C CYS A 90 -18.65 -0.97 4.01
N ASP A 91 -17.82 -0.44 3.13
CA ASP A 91 -17.83 -0.75 1.71
C ASP A 91 -17.27 -2.16 1.48
N GLU A 92 -17.87 -2.90 0.56
CA GLU A 92 -17.45 -4.28 0.27
C GLU A 92 -16.03 -4.34 -0.30
N ASN A 93 -15.64 -3.35 -1.10
CA ASN A 93 -14.30 -3.24 -1.64
C ASN A 93 -13.33 -2.57 -0.67
N GLY A 94 -13.86 -1.75 0.23
CA GLY A 94 -13.07 -0.96 1.18
C GLY A 94 -12.21 0.09 0.48
N ALA A 95 -11.15 0.52 1.17
CA ALA A 95 -10.23 1.52 0.67
C ALA A 95 -9.02 0.87 -0.04
N TYR A 96 -8.63 1.44 -1.18
CA TYR A 96 -7.33 1.19 -1.79
C TYR A 96 -6.38 2.28 -1.35
N VAL A 97 -5.29 1.92 -0.65
CA VAL A 97 -4.34 2.87 -0.08
C VAL A 97 -2.93 2.64 -0.61
N VAL A 98 -2.17 3.72 -0.78
CA VAL A 98 -0.74 3.70 -1.11
C VAL A 98 0.07 3.94 0.15
N VAL A 99 1.13 3.15 0.36
CA VAL A 99 2.08 3.37 1.46
C VAL A 99 2.98 4.56 1.15
N THR A 100 2.86 5.62 1.95
CA THR A 100 3.63 6.87 1.78
C THR A 100 4.37 7.29 3.05
N ASP A 101 4.14 6.61 4.16
CA ASP A 101 4.74 6.94 5.45
C ASP A 101 5.00 5.69 6.30
N TYR A 102 5.72 5.86 7.40
CA TYR A 102 5.81 4.93 8.50
C TYR A 102 4.92 5.42 9.64
N GLY A 103 4.23 4.49 10.30
CA GLY A 103 3.41 4.82 11.46
C GLY A 103 3.15 3.60 12.33
N GLU A 104 3.14 3.80 13.64
CA GLU A 104 2.96 2.73 14.62
C GLU A 104 1.83 3.06 15.59
N GLY A 105 1.02 2.06 15.92
CA GLY A 105 -0.08 2.15 16.87
C GLY A 105 -0.43 0.77 17.44
N ASP A 106 -1.26 0.72 18.49
CA ASP A 106 -1.65 -0.56 19.14
C ASP A 106 -2.32 -1.50 18.13
N ARG A 107 -1.59 -2.54 17.71
CA ARG A 107 -2.05 -3.58 16.78
C ARG A 107 -2.70 -2.99 15.52
N THR A 108 -2.16 -1.87 15.04
CA THR A 108 -2.71 -1.07 13.94
C THR A 108 -1.68 -0.99 12.82
N ASP A 109 -1.96 -1.66 11.70
CA ASP A 109 -1.05 -1.65 10.56
C ASP A 109 -1.24 -0.44 9.66
N PHE A 110 -2.40 0.22 9.72
CA PHE A 110 -2.74 1.33 8.83
C PHE A 110 -3.12 2.59 9.60
N ILE A 111 -2.31 3.63 9.47
CA ILE A 111 -2.62 4.99 9.89
C ILE A 111 -2.86 5.81 8.62
N THR A 112 -4.12 5.86 8.19
CA THR A 112 -4.50 6.42 6.88
C THR A 112 -4.70 7.94 6.93
N SER A 113 -4.64 8.59 5.77
CA SER A 113 -5.20 9.94 5.64
C SER A 113 -6.71 9.94 5.93
N PRO A 114 -7.32 11.08 6.29
CA PRO A 114 -8.77 11.18 6.47
C PRO A 114 -9.56 10.75 5.22
N ARG A 115 -9.03 11.03 4.01
CA ARG A 115 -9.60 10.58 2.73
C ARG A 115 -9.52 9.06 2.57
N GLY A 116 -8.38 8.44 2.88
CA GLY A 116 -8.23 6.99 2.83
C GLY A 116 -9.17 6.29 3.80
N TYR A 117 -9.25 6.79 5.03
CA TYR A 117 -10.13 6.24 6.06
C TYR A 117 -11.62 6.34 5.67
N SER A 118 -12.03 7.50 5.14
CA SER A 118 -13.42 7.72 4.74
C SER A 118 -13.89 6.77 3.64
N LYS A 119 -12.97 6.32 2.76
CA LYS A 119 -13.23 5.33 1.69
C LYS A 119 -13.48 3.91 2.22
N LEU A 120 -13.27 3.64 3.52
CA LEU A 120 -13.72 2.39 4.14
C LEU A 120 -15.25 2.28 4.22
N GLY A 121 -15.95 3.43 4.26
CA GLY A 121 -17.41 3.48 4.35
C GLY A 121 -18.10 3.47 2.99
N ARG A 122 -19.23 2.76 2.89
CA ARG A 122 -20.01 2.61 1.65
C ARG A 122 -20.63 3.91 1.11
N LYS A 123 -20.87 4.88 2.00
CA LYS A 123 -21.60 6.13 1.74
C LYS A 123 -21.12 7.20 2.70
N THR A 124 -21.36 8.47 2.38
CA THR A 124 -20.95 9.63 3.20
C THR A 124 -21.35 9.52 4.67
N TYR A 125 -22.59 9.12 4.97
CA TYR A 125 -23.01 8.90 6.35
C TYR A 125 -22.17 7.83 7.06
N ALA A 126 -21.94 6.69 6.40
CA ALA A 126 -21.14 5.62 6.96
C ALA A 126 -19.68 6.01 7.16
N SER A 127 -19.09 6.78 6.24
CA SER A 127 -17.75 7.36 6.40
C SER A 127 -17.69 8.26 7.64
N THR A 128 -18.70 9.12 7.83
CA THR A 128 -18.80 9.99 9.01
C THR A 128 -18.95 9.19 10.30
N GLU A 129 -19.76 8.12 10.31
CA GLU A 129 -19.88 7.25 11.47
C GLU A 129 -18.55 6.53 11.77
N LEU A 130 -17.88 5.96 10.76
CA LEU A 130 -16.58 5.31 10.92
C LEU A 130 -15.53 6.26 11.52
N LEU A 131 -15.52 7.53 11.11
CA LEU A 131 -14.61 8.54 11.69
C LEU A 131 -14.83 8.70 13.20
N LYS A 132 -16.07 8.58 13.70
CA LYS A 132 -16.37 8.65 15.13
C LYS A 132 -15.84 7.45 15.91
N TYR A 133 -15.70 6.27 15.28
CA TYR A 133 -15.06 5.12 15.92
C TYR A 133 -13.56 5.34 16.16
N GLY A 134 -12.91 6.18 15.33
CA GLY A 134 -11.48 6.47 15.40
C GLY A 134 -10.62 5.30 14.90
N VAL A 135 -10.72 4.15 15.57
CA VAL A 135 -10.00 2.92 15.23
C VAL A 135 -11.00 1.81 14.93
N VAL A 136 -10.83 1.11 13.81
CA VAL A 136 -11.69 -0.01 13.40
C VAL A 136 -10.89 -1.25 13.06
N ASP A 137 -11.48 -2.41 13.31
CA ASP A 137 -10.94 -3.68 12.81
C ASP A 137 -11.07 -3.75 11.29
N VAL A 138 -9.98 -4.15 10.65
CA VAL A 138 -9.88 -4.28 9.20
C VAL A 138 -9.28 -5.62 8.83
N GLU A 139 -9.45 -5.96 7.57
CA GLU A 139 -8.68 -7.00 6.89
C GLU A 139 -8.06 -6.40 5.64
N TYR A 140 -6.84 -6.80 5.31
CA TYR A 140 -6.15 -6.25 4.14
C TYR A 140 -5.39 -7.30 3.34
N ARG A 141 -5.12 -6.97 2.07
CA ARG A 141 -4.21 -7.74 1.21
C ARG A 141 -3.42 -6.79 0.31
N ARG A 142 -2.22 -7.22 -0.09
CA ARG A 142 -1.42 -6.48 -1.07
C ARG A 142 -2.06 -6.61 -2.45
N VAL A 143 -2.14 -5.52 -3.19
CA VAL A 143 -2.71 -5.49 -4.54
C VAL A 143 -1.79 -4.73 -5.50
N PRO A 144 -1.86 -4.99 -6.82
CA PRO A 144 -1.18 -4.15 -7.80
C PRO A 144 -1.69 -2.71 -7.71
N CYS A 145 -0.75 -1.75 -7.69
CA CYS A 145 -1.08 -0.35 -7.81
C CYS A 145 -1.65 -0.04 -9.20
N ARG A 146 -2.63 0.87 -9.25
CA ARG A 146 -3.25 1.32 -10.51
C ARG A 146 -3.13 2.83 -10.62
N TYR A 147 -2.18 3.28 -11.43
CA TYR A 147 -1.94 4.70 -11.72
C TYR A 147 -2.33 5.01 -13.17
N GLY A 148 -3.62 4.87 -13.50
CA GLY A 148 -4.10 5.10 -14.87
C GLY A 148 -3.78 6.50 -15.36
N GLY A 149 -3.07 6.61 -16.49
CA GLY A 149 -2.69 7.89 -17.11
C GLY A 149 -1.47 8.57 -16.49
N TYR A 150 -0.77 7.93 -15.55
CA TYR A 150 0.46 8.46 -14.95
C TYR A 150 1.69 7.70 -15.46
N ASN A 151 2.79 8.43 -15.62
CA ASN A 151 4.11 7.86 -15.92
C ASN A 151 4.92 7.70 -14.63
N LEU A 152 5.91 6.82 -14.67
CA LEU A 152 6.90 6.66 -13.61
C LEU A 152 7.56 8.01 -13.28
N LEU A 153 7.53 8.39 -12.01
CA LEU A 153 8.22 9.59 -11.53
C LEU A 153 9.51 9.20 -10.78
N VAL A 154 10.63 9.76 -11.23
CA VAL A 154 11.94 9.59 -10.60
C VAL A 154 12.41 10.90 -10.02
N LYS A 155 12.66 10.94 -8.72
CA LYS A 155 13.21 12.12 -8.03
C LYS A 155 14.65 11.88 -7.58
N VAL A 156 15.54 12.77 -8.00
CA VAL A 156 16.91 12.85 -7.47
C VAL A 156 16.87 13.56 -6.11
N HIS A 157 17.55 12.99 -5.12
CA HIS A 157 17.56 13.53 -3.77
C HIS A 157 18.20 14.93 -3.73
N GLU A 158 17.49 15.89 -3.14
CA GLU A 158 17.81 17.32 -3.23
C GLU A 158 19.12 17.72 -2.51
N HIS A 159 19.63 16.89 -1.59
CA HIS A 159 20.78 17.25 -0.73
C HIS A 159 22.13 16.66 -1.19
N GLY A 160 22.23 16.15 -2.42
CA GLY A 160 23.48 15.63 -2.97
C GLY A 160 24.47 16.73 -3.36
N ARG A 161 25.31 17.21 -2.43
CA ARG A 161 26.43 18.14 -2.75
C ARG A 161 27.69 17.43 -3.24
N ASN A 162 27.73 16.11 -3.19
CA ASN A 162 28.88 15.32 -3.61
C ASN A 162 28.72 14.91 -5.09
N PRO A 163 29.54 15.42 -6.02
CA PRO A 163 29.45 15.10 -7.44
C PRO A 163 29.79 13.63 -7.76
N ARG A 164 30.24 12.84 -6.78
CA ARG A 164 30.50 11.39 -6.89
C ARG A 164 29.39 10.53 -6.27
N TYR A 165 28.29 11.13 -5.83
CA TYR A 165 27.20 10.42 -5.15
C TYR A 165 25.85 10.78 -5.77
N LEU A 166 25.13 9.76 -6.22
CA LEU A 166 23.76 9.88 -6.71
C LEU A 166 22.84 9.09 -5.77
N ALA A 167 21.86 9.78 -5.22
CA ALA A 167 20.75 9.15 -4.52
C ALA A 167 19.44 9.45 -5.27
N ILE A 168 18.71 8.40 -5.58
CA ILE A 168 17.38 8.45 -6.17
C ILE A 168 16.41 8.01 -5.08
N GLN A 169 15.42 8.83 -4.78
CA GLN A 169 14.56 8.59 -3.61
C GLN A 169 13.19 8.00 -3.98
N ASN A 170 12.72 8.18 -5.22
CA ASN A 170 11.33 7.88 -5.56
C ASN A 170 11.23 7.10 -6.88
N VAL A 171 10.41 6.04 -6.87
CA VAL A 171 9.90 5.28 -8.03
C VAL A 171 8.44 4.97 -7.71
N VAL A 172 7.50 5.75 -8.25
CA VAL A 172 6.05 5.50 -8.17
C VAL A 172 5.47 5.57 -9.57
#